data_AF-S7T5N1-F1
#
_entry.id   AF-S7T5N1-F1
#
_cell.length_a   1.000
_cell.length_b   1.000
_cell.length_c   1.000
_cell.angle_alpha   90.00
_cell.angle_beta   90.00
_cell.angle_gamma   90.00
#
_symmetry.space_group_name_H-M   'P 1'
#
loop_
_entity.id
_entity.type
_entity.pdbx_description
1 polymer ?
#
loop_
_entity_poly.entity_id
_entity_poly.type
_entity_poly.pdbx_seq_one_letter_code
_entity_poly.pdbx_strand_id
1 'polypeptide(L)' 'MTQARLAVAIGVHVTNISEMERGLRPIGKEMAKRLAKALDMPYKAFL' A
#
# COMPACT_ATOMS: atom_id res chain seq x y z
N MET A 1 -4.45 9.26 6.27
CA MET A 1 -3.01 9.44 5.94
C MET A 1 -2.89 9.83 4.46
N THR A 2 -1.89 10.62 4.05
CA THR A 2 -1.67 10.97 2.62
C THR A 2 -0.87 9.89 1.91
N GLN A 3 -0.95 9.80 0.58
CA GLN A 3 -0.15 8.87 -0.24
C GLN A 3 1.36 9.01 0.04
N ALA A 4 1.85 10.25 0.15
CA ALA A 4 3.26 10.51 0.45
C ALA A 4 3.69 9.95 1.81
N ARG A 5 2.85 10.10 2.84
CA ARG A 5 3.13 9.54 4.17
C ARG A 5 3.11 8.02 4.17
N LEU A 6 2.16 7.41 3.46
CA LEU A 6 2.07 5.96 3.33
C LEU A 6 3.28 5.39 2.58
N ALA A 7 3.69 6.05 1.49
CA ALA A 7 4.84 5.68 0.68
C ALA A 7 6.13 5.64 1.51
N VAL A 8 6.35 6.66 2.34
CA VAL A 8 7.47 6.70 3.31
C VAL A 8 7.35 5.58 4.34
N ALA A 9 6.14 5.35 4.89
CA ALA A 9 5.92 4.34 5.93
C ALA A 9 6.20 2.89 5.46
N ILE A 10 5.95 2.58 4.17
CA ILE A 10 6.17 1.23 3.61
C ILE A 10 7.40 1.13 2.70
N GLY A 11 8.18 2.20 2.56
CA GLY A 11 9.42 2.25 1.80
C GLY A 11 9.24 2.10 0.29
N VAL A 12 8.25 2.77 -0.29
CA VAL A 12 7.98 2.76 -1.74
C VAL A 12 7.87 4.18 -2.29
N HIS A 13 7.93 4.31 -3.61
CA HIS A 13 7.65 5.59 -4.27
C HIS A 13 6.15 5.94 -4.17
N VAL A 14 5.82 7.23 -4.06
CA VAL A 14 4.41 7.68 -3.99
C VAL A 14 3.59 7.24 -5.20
N THR A 15 4.22 7.16 -6.38
CA THR A 15 3.59 6.63 -7.60
C THR A 15 3.11 5.20 -7.43
N ASN A 16 3.84 4.34 -6.69
CA ASN A 16 3.40 2.96 -6.46
C ASN A 16 2.08 2.94 -5.69
N ILE A 17 1.91 3.83 -4.70
CA ILE A 17 0.64 3.97 -3.97
C ILE A 17 -0.46 4.40 -4.93
N SER A 18 -0.21 5.44 -5.72
CA SER A 18 -1.20 5.94 -6.69
C SER A 18 -1.59 4.90 -7.74
N GLU A 19 -0.63 4.11 -8.24
CA GLU A 19 -0.90 3.02 -9.18
C GLU A 19 -1.73 1.90 -8.54
N MET A 20 -1.46 1.55 -7.28
CA MET A 20 -2.25 0.54 -6.54
C MET A 20 -3.68 1.02 -6.31
N GLU A 21 -3.87 2.28 -5.91
CA GLU A 21 -5.20 2.89 -5.71
C GLU A 21 -6.01 2.97 -7.01
N ARG A 22 -5.33 3.22 -8.15
CA ARG A 22 -5.95 3.26 -9.48
C ARG A 22 -6.11 1.88 -10.12
N GLY A 23 -5.68 0.80 -9.46
CA GLY A 23 -5.72 -0.57 -9.99
C GLY A 23 -4.74 -0.82 -11.15
N LEU A 24 -3.83 0.11 -11.43
CA LEU A 24 -2.78 -0.04 -12.46
C LEU A 24 -1.66 -0.97 -12.02
N ARG A 25 -1.47 -1.10 -10.70
CA ARG A 25 -0.50 -2.00 -10.09
C ARG A 25 -1.21 -2.99 -9.17
N PRO A 26 -1.11 -4.31 -9.40
CA PRO A 26 -1.72 -5.29 -8.53
C PRO A 26 -1.04 -5.31 -7.16
N ILE A 27 -1.82 -5.53 -6.09
CA ILE A 27 -1.31 -5.65 -4.73
C ILE A 27 -1.02 -7.12 -4.44
N GLY A 28 0.28 -7.46 -4.41
CA GLY A 28 0.72 -8.81 -3.99
C GLY A 28 0.63 -9.01 -2.47
N LYS A 29 0.65 -10.27 -2.03
CA LYS A 29 0.55 -10.66 -0.60
C LYS A 29 1.58 -9.96 0.30
N GLU A 30 2.81 -9.76 -0.18
CA GLU A 30 3.83 -9.06 0.59
C GLU A 30 3.49 -7.57 0.75
N MET A 31 3.06 -6.92 -0.33
CA MET A 31 2.64 -5.52 -0.29
C MET A 31 1.41 -5.33 0.60
N ALA A 32 0.43 -6.24 0.50
CA ALA A 32 -0.73 -6.26 1.37
C ALA A 32 -0.35 -6.31 2.86
N LYS A 33 0.69 -7.10 3.23
CA LYS A 33 1.20 -7.14 4.62
C LYS A 33 1.86 -5.83 5.05
N ARG A 34 2.61 -5.17 4.15
CA ARG A 34 3.23 -3.87 4.43
C ARG A 34 2.17 -2.79 4.63
N LEU A 35 1.16 -2.75 3.76
CA LEU A 35 0.01 -1.85 3.85
C LEU A 35 -0.79 -2.09 5.13
N ALA A 36 -1.08 -3.36 5.45
CA ALA A 36 -1.74 -3.77 6.68
C ALA A 36 -1.05 -3.24 7.94
N LYS A 37 0.28 -3.38 8.01
CA LYS A 37 1.06 -2.88 9.14
C LYS A 37 1.03 -1.34 9.24
N ALA A 38 1.11 -0.65 8.10
CA ALA A 38 1.12 0.81 8.07
C ALA A 38 -0.25 1.45 8.30
N LEU A 39 -1.33 0.73 8.00
CA LEU A 39 -2.72 1.20 8.11
C LEU A 39 -3.48 0.57 9.28
N ASP A 40 -2.80 -0.26 10.08
CA ASP A 40 -3.36 -1.00 11.21
C ASP A 40 -4.65 -1.76 10.85
N MET A 41 -4.57 -2.54 9.77
CA MET A 41 -5.74 -3.23 9.21
C MET A 41 -5.38 -4.62 8.68
N PRO A 42 -6.33 -5.56 8.56
CA PRO A 42 -6.05 -6.91 8.09
C PRO A 42 -5.59 -6.91 6.62
N TYR A 43 -4.48 -7.59 6.33
CA TYR A 43 -3.90 -7.63 4.96
C TYR A 43 -4.84 -8.23 3.90
N LYS A 44 -5.81 -9.06 4.32
CA LYS A 44 -6.81 -9.65 3.42
C LYS A 44 -7.73 -8.62 2.77
N ALA A 45 -7.83 -7.41 3.33
CA ALA A 45 -8.61 -6.33 2.75
C ALA A 45 -7.95 -5.72 1.49
N PHE A 46 -6.70 -6.07 1.20
CA PHE A 46 -5.97 -5.61 0.00
C PHE A 46 -5.77 -6.71 -1.04
N LEU A 47 -6.44 -7.86 -0.89
CA LEU A 47 -6.35 -9.01 -1.79
C LEU A 47 -7.67 -9.24 -2.52
#